data_AF-A0A084A7E3-F1
#
_entry.id   AF-A0A084A7E3-F1
#
_cell.length_a   1.000
_cell.length_b   1.000
_cell.length_c   1.000
_cell.angle_alpha   90.00
_cell.angle_beta   90.00
_cell.angle_gamma   90.00
#
_symmetry.space_group_name_H-M   'P 1'
#
loop_
_entity.id
_entity.type
_entity.pdbx_description
1 polymer ?
#
loop_
_entity_poly.entity_id
_entity_poly.type
_entity_poly.pdbx_seq_one_letter_code
_entity_poly.pdbx_strand_id
1 'polypeptide(L)'
;MGNKRISEIVEEEMIKQDANRYRDMRKILTIPKSIADALDKVPFHNPIAQLSNEDCDLTEFNDTVKRYAWNNKENGYICIAYITGKALGVDLVKVV
;
A
#
# COMPACT_ATOMS: atom_id res chain seq x y z
N MET A 1 17.07 9.95 45.24
CA MET A 1 16.53 8.70 44.66
C MET A 1 15.39 8.89 43.64
N GLY A 2 14.73 10.06 43.54
CA GLY A 2 13.63 10.28 42.58
C GLY A 2 14.03 10.45 41.10
N ASN A 3 15.14 11.16 40.83
CA ASN A 3 15.53 11.47 39.45
C ASN A 3 15.94 10.24 38.63
N LYS A 4 16.53 9.23 39.28
CA LYS A 4 16.94 7.98 38.61
C LYS A 4 15.74 7.14 38.16
N ARG A 5 14.66 7.16 38.95
CA ARG A 5 13.39 6.53 38.60
C ARG A 5 12.68 7.25 37.46
N ILE A 6 12.75 8.58 37.44
CA ILE A 6 12.17 9.39 36.36
C ILE A 6 12.92 9.15 35.04
N SER A 7 14.26 9.07 35.05
CA SER A 7 15.02 8.78 33.83
C SER A 7 14.74 7.40 33.25
N GLU A 8 14.61 6.38 34.11
CA GLU A 8 14.27 5.00 33.69
C GLU A 8 12.87 4.94 33.05
N ILE A 9 11.88 5.63 33.63
CA ILE A 9 10.52 5.72 33.07
C ILE A 9 10.54 6.43 31.71
N VAL A 10 11.32 7.50 31.57
CA VAL A 10 11.45 8.24 30.30
C VAL A 10 12.08 7.38 29.21
N GLU A 11 13.13 6.61 29.53
CA GLU A 11 13.75 5.67 28.58
C GLU A 11 12.79 4.57 28.14
N GLU A 12 12.07 3.93 29.07
CA GLU A 12 11.07 2.92 28.72
C GLU A 12 9.99 3.47 27.79
N GLU A 13 9.52 4.70 28.04
CA GLU A 13 8.46 5.31 27.25
C GLU A 13 8.95 5.73 25.86
N MET A 14 10.20 6.21 25.75
CA MET A 14 10.86 6.47 24.47
C MET A 14 10.98 5.20 23.62
N ILE A 15 11.39 4.07 24.23
CA ILE A 15 11.50 2.78 23.56
C ILE A 15 10.13 2.30 23.05
N LYS A 16 9.08 2.44 23.87
CA LYS A 16 7.70 2.09 23.45
C LYS A 16 7.24 2.99 22.30
N GLN A 17 7.53 4.28 22.34
CA GLN A 17 7.15 5.23 21.30
C GLN A 17 7.83 4.90 19.96
N ASP A 18 9.12 4.55 20.00
CA ASP A 18 9.86 4.13 18.81
C ASP A 18 9.34 2.79 18.26
N ALA A 19 9.05 1.82 19.13
CA ALA A 19 8.45 0.55 18.72
C ALA A 19 7.08 0.74 18.05
N ASN A 20 6.25 1.66 18.56
CA ASN A 20 4.96 2.00 17.98
C ASN A 20 5.11 2.73 16.64
N ARG A 21 6.05 3.68 16.52
CA ARG A 21 6.41 4.32 15.24
C ARG A 21 6.84 3.29 14.20
N TYR A 22 7.72 2.36 14.58
CA TYR A 22 8.15 1.28 13.69
C TYR A 22 6.98 0.38 13.24
N ARG A 23 6.04 0.08 14.14
CA ARG A 23 4.84 -0.71 13.83
C ARG A 23 3.91 0.04 12.88
N ASP A 24 3.70 1.33 13.08
CA ASP A 24 2.86 2.14 12.21
C ASP A 24 3.50 2.34 10.83
N MET A 25 4.81 2.53 10.76
CA MET A 25 5.57 2.53 9.49
C MET A 25 5.47 1.18 8.75
N ARG A 26 5.26 0.07 9.47
CA ARG A 26 5.06 -1.27 8.91
C ARG A 26 3.64 -1.55 8.44
N LYS A 27 2.69 -0.61 8.55
CA LYS A 27 1.37 -0.74 7.90
C LYS A 27 1.54 -0.64 6.39
N ILE A 28 2.01 -1.74 5.81
CA ILE A 28 2.24 -1.89 4.38
C ILE A 28 0.91 -2.31 3.76
N LEU A 29 0.51 -1.60 2.70
CA LEU A 29 -0.63 -2.00 1.88
C LEU A 29 -0.40 -3.42 1.36
N THR A 30 -1.44 -4.26 1.34
CA THR A 30 -1.30 -5.64 0.87
C THR A 30 -2.21 -5.90 -0.32
N ILE A 31 -1.75 -6.73 -1.25
CA ILE A 31 -2.52 -7.16 -2.41
C ILE A 31 -2.44 -8.69 -2.55
N PRO A 32 -3.56 -9.39 -2.83
CA PRO A 32 -3.50 -10.83 -3.06
C PRO A 32 -2.66 -11.16 -4.29
N LYS A 33 -1.85 -12.22 -4.20
CA LYS A 33 -1.00 -12.69 -5.30
C LYS A 33 -1.76 -12.87 -6.62
N SER A 34 -2.96 -13.44 -6.60
CA SER A 34 -3.77 -13.65 -7.80
C SER A 34 -4.15 -12.34 -8.51
N ILE A 35 -4.30 -11.24 -7.76
CA ILE A 35 -4.56 -9.91 -8.32
C ILE A 35 -3.27 -9.31 -8.86
N ALA A 36 -2.16 -9.38 -8.11
CA ALA A 36 -0.86 -8.91 -8.56
C ALA A 36 -0.41 -9.57 -9.88
N ASP A 37 -0.53 -10.90 -9.96
CA ASP A 37 -0.21 -11.69 -11.16
C ASP A 37 -1.12 -11.32 -12.36
N ALA A 38 -2.35 -10.87 -12.10
CA ALA A 38 -3.25 -10.41 -13.14
C ALA A 38 -2.92 -8.99 -13.61
N LEU A 39 -2.53 -8.10 -12.69
CA LEU A 39 -2.07 -6.74 -12.99
C LEU A 39 -0.78 -6.79 -13.82
N ASP A 40 0.12 -7.72 -13.52
CA ASP A 40 1.40 -7.89 -14.21
C ASP A 40 1.30 -8.31 -15.68
N LYS A 41 0.16 -8.87 -16.09
CA LYS A 41 -0.09 -9.33 -17.47
C LYS A 41 -0.54 -8.22 -18.40
N VAL A 42 -0.92 -7.06 -17.87
CA VAL A 42 -1.41 -5.94 -18.68
C VAL A 42 -0.22 -5.04 -19.02
N PRO A 43 0.07 -4.82 -20.31
CA PRO A 43 1.12 -3.88 -20.70
C PRO A 43 0.79 -2.49 -20.16
N PHE A 44 1.75 -1.91 -19.44
CA PHE A 44 1.58 -0.73 -18.61
C PHE A 44 1.02 0.48 -19.39
N HIS A 45 -0.20 0.91 -19.09
CA HIS A 45 -0.73 2.18 -19.57
C HIS A 45 -0.64 3.21 -18.45
N ASN A 46 0.08 4.29 -18.74
CA ASN A 46 0.36 5.43 -17.87
C ASN A 46 -0.74 5.69 -16.81
N PRO A 47 -0.47 5.48 -15.50
CA PRO A 47 -1.46 5.68 -14.45
C PRO A 47 -1.98 7.13 -14.38
N ILE A 48 -1.22 8.11 -14.91
CA ILE A 48 -1.67 9.51 -15.04
C ILE A 48 -2.76 9.66 -16.10
N ALA A 49 -2.71 8.89 -17.19
CA ALA A 49 -3.73 8.93 -18.24
C ALA A 49 -5.08 8.35 -17.77
N GLN A 50 -5.05 7.44 -16.78
CA GLN A 50 -6.27 6.93 -16.12
C GLN A 50 -6.88 7.94 -15.14
N LEU A 51 -6.12 8.93 -14.66
CA LEU A 51 -6.63 10.03 -13.82
C LEU A 51 -7.31 11.15 -14.65
N SER A 52 -7.07 11.21 -15.97
CA SER A 52 -7.49 12.34 -16.82
C SER A 52 -8.64 12.06 -17.78
N ASN A 53 -9.06 10.80 -17.96
CA ASN A 53 -10.21 10.48 -18.80
C ASN A 53 -11.47 10.33 -17.93
N GLU A 54 -12.56 11.00 -18.32
CA GLU A 54 -13.81 11.12 -17.55
C GLU A 54 -14.41 9.77 -17.12
N ASP A 55 -14.06 8.67 -17.79
CA ASP A 55 -14.63 7.35 -17.53
C ASP A 55 -13.78 6.43 -16.64
N CYS A 56 -12.50 6.75 -16.35
CA CYS A 56 -11.58 5.92 -15.54
C CYS A 56 -11.67 4.41 -15.85
N ASP A 57 -11.94 4.03 -17.09
CA ASP A 57 -12.32 2.66 -17.40
C ASP A 57 -11.05 1.78 -17.44
N LEU A 58 -11.02 0.80 -16.55
CA LEU A 58 -9.99 -0.24 -16.42
C LEU A 58 -10.12 -1.25 -17.58
N THR A 59 -10.38 -0.79 -18.79
CA THR A 59 -10.79 -1.59 -19.97
C THR A 59 -9.89 -2.80 -20.23
N GLU A 60 -8.58 -2.65 -20.00
CA GLU A 60 -7.56 -3.68 -20.26
C GLU A 60 -7.43 -4.74 -19.15
N PHE A 61 -8.04 -4.52 -17.98
CA PHE A 61 -7.98 -5.49 -16.89
C PHE A 61 -9.07 -6.55 -17.03
N ASN A 62 -8.73 -7.78 -16.65
CA ASN A 62 -9.70 -8.88 -16.61
C ASN A 62 -10.79 -8.66 -15.55
N ASP A 63 -11.90 -9.40 -15.68
CA ASP A 63 -13.05 -9.28 -14.78
C ASP A 63 -12.73 -9.52 -13.30
N THR A 64 -11.69 -10.30 -13.00
CA THR A 64 -11.26 -10.57 -11.62
C THR A 64 -10.68 -9.33 -10.96
N VAL A 65 -9.77 -8.63 -11.63
CA VAL A 65 -9.18 -7.38 -11.15
C VAL A 65 -10.26 -6.30 -11.05
N LYS A 66 -11.11 -6.20 -12.07
CA LYS A 66 -12.27 -5.30 -12.12
C LYS A 66 -13.19 -5.50 -10.92
N ARG A 67 -13.64 -6.74 -10.66
CA ARG A 67 -14.45 -7.06 -9.48
C ARG A 67 -13.72 -6.74 -8.18
N TYR A 68 -12.44 -7.08 -8.07
CA TYR A 68 -11.66 -6.77 -6.86
C TYR A 68 -11.59 -5.26 -6.60
N ALA A 69 -11.29 -4.46 -7.62
CA ALA A 69 -11.16 -3.02 -7.55
C ALA A 69 -12.50 -2.31 -7.29
N TRP A 70 -13.60 -2.78 -7.87
CA TRP A 70 -14.93 -2.16 -7.68
C TRP A 70 -15.70 -2.66 -6.47
N ASN A 71 -15.32 -3.80 -5.89
CA ASN A 71 -15.98 -4.32 -4.67
C ASN A 71 -15.71 -3.42 -3.45
N ASN A 72 -14.58 -2.71 -3.42
CA ASN A 72 -14.26 -1.71 -2.41
C ASN A 72 -13.39 -0.62 -3.05
N LYS A 73 -13.76 0.67 -2.86
CA LYS A 73 -12.98 1.82 -3.35
C LYS A 73 -11.51 1.76 -2.94
N GLU A 74 -11.21 1.23 -1.75
CA GLU A 74 -9.84 1.04 -1.24
C GLU A 74 -9.01 0.09 -2.10
N ASN A 75 -9.62 -0.98 -2.63
CA ASN A 75 -8.93 -1.96 -3.47
C ASN A 75 -8.48 -1.35 -4.80
N GLY A 76 -9.25 -0.41 -5.36
CA GLY A 76 -8.85 0.35 -6.54
C GLY A 76 -7.56 1.13 -6.29
N TYR A 77 -7.44 1.81 -5.16
CA TYR A 77 -6.21 2.53 -4.78
C TYR A 77 -5.02 1.58 -4.54
N ILE A 78 -5.26 0.39 -3.98
CA ILE A 78 -4.23 -0.64 -3.80
C ILE A 78 -3.69 -1.12 -5.16
N CYS A 79 -4.56 -1.37 -6.14
CA CYS A 79 -4.14 -1.73 -7.50
C CYS A 79 -3.26 -0.63 -8.12
N ILE A 80 -3.67 0.64 -8.02
CA ILE A 80 -2.89 1.78 -8.54
C ILE A 80 -1.54 1.91 -7.82
N ALA A 81 -1.51 1.75 -6.49
CA ALA A 81 -0.29 1.83 -5.71
C ALA A 81 0.69 0.69 -6.06
N TYR A 82 0.20 -0.52 -6.30
CA TYR A 82 1.01 -1.66 -6.74
C TYR A 82 1.66 -1.39 -8.10
N ILE A 83 0.85 -0.96 -9.08
CA ILE A 83 1.31 -0.63 -10.44
C ILE A 83 2.33 0.51 -10.40
N THR A 84 2.04 1.58 -9.66
CA THR A 84 2.90 2.77 -9.52
C THR A 84 4.21 2.41 -8.83
N GLY A 85 4.16 1.64 -7.74
CA GLY A 85 5.35 1.19 -7.03
C GLY A 85 6.28 0.38 -7.94
N LYS A 86 5.71 -0.55 -8.72
CA LYS A 86 6.47 -1.33 -9.69
C LYS A 86 7.14 -0.48 -10.77
N ALA A 87 6.45 0.53 -11.31
CA ALA A 87 7.04 1.44 -12.31
C ALA A 87 8.11 2.38 -11.77
N LEU A 88 7.99 2.79 -10.50
CA LEU A 88 8.98 3.62 -9.82
C LEU A 88 10.12 2.81 -9.17
N GLY A 89 10.03 1.47 -9.18
CA GLY A 89 11.02 0.59 -8.53
C GLY A 89 10.99 0.65 -7.01
N VAL A 90 9.82 0.90 -6.41
CA VAL A 90 9.61 0.99 -4.95
C VAL A 90 8.50 0.04 -4.46
N ASP A 91 8.69 -0.51 -3.26
CA ASP A 91 7.73 -1.44 -2.66
C ASP A 91 6.66 -0.69 -1.84
N LEU A 92 5.66 -0.13 -2.53
CA LEU A 92 4.51 0.52 -1.88
C LEU A 92 3.47 -0.47 -1.36
N VAL A 93 3.37 -1.64 -2.00
CA VAL A 93 2.36 -2.67 -1.71
C VAL A 93 3.04 -4.02 -1.64
N LYS A 94 2.81 -4.76 -0.55
CA LYS A 94 3.30 -6.12 -0.36
C LYS A 94 2.33 -7.12 -0.97
N VAL A 95 2.85 -8.03 -1.80
CA VAL A 95 2.10 -9.18 -2.28
C VAL A 95 1.98 -10.23 -1.17
N VAL A 96 0.77 -10.72 -0.92
CA VAL A 96 0.45 -11.75 0.10
C VAL A 96 -0.28 -12.95 -0.48
#